data_AF-A0A1Y0KYE6-F1
#
_entry.id   AF-A0A1Y0KYE6-F1
#
_cell.length_a   1.000
_cell.length_b   1.000
_cell.length_c   1.000
_cell.angle_alpha   90.00
_cell.angle_beta   90.00
_cell.angle_gamma   90.00
#
_symmetry.space_group_name_H-M   'P 1'
#
loop_
_entity.id
_entity.type
_entity.pdbx_description
1 polymer ?
#
loop_
_entity_poly.entity_id
_entity_poly.type
_entity_poly.pdbx_seq_one_letter_code
_entity_poly.pdbx_strand_id
1 'polypeptide(L)'
;MNKRTTILLPLIYRVIFSAAYASEVYTTKGGNSVFLNVDGSTIKFDDIVGMNGNSYRELTTINNKPSIYAGNDFNTYYTLKPRKNSIIIDCLYAELRNHDNGLLITNAVCGLNTILNSNYEDISYTYTDKWQAERSKVKTESLAHKNETLDFVVANIEDIEVHNFYKNIETWKNSIPRTYIKHQSKCHVIDSKTTFVVYEHEEIDIPRYLDIIKTADPMTIERLDSKALKQLADDVCPSPTTLRQSPRR
;
A
#
# COMPACT_ATOMS: atom_id res chain seq x y z
N MET A 1 38.21 -49.11 42.62
CA MET A 1 37.74 -47.72 42.81
C MET A 1 38.34 -46.86 41.71
N ASN A 2 37.65 -46.69 40.58
CA ASN A 2 38.12 -45.86 39.45
C ASN A 2 37.35 -44.54 39.44
N LYS A 3 38.10 -43.43 39.54
CA LYS A 3 37.59 -42.05 39.57
C LYS A 3 37.04 -41.68 38.19
N ARG A 4 35.77 -41.25 38.15
CA ARG A 4 35.16 -40.61 36.96
C ARG A 4 35.66 -39.17 36.88
N THR A 5 36.37 -38.85 35.79
CA THR A 5 36.75 -37.48 35.45
C THR A 5 35.63 -36.86 34.61
N THR A 6 34.84 -35.98 35.23
CA THR A 6 33.81 -35.20 34.54
C THR A 6 34.48 -34.01 33.86
N ILE A 7 34.50 -34.01 32.52
CA ILE A 7 34.96 -32.87 31.71
C ILE A 7 33.75 -31.92 31.54
N LEU A 8 33.81 -30.75 32.16
CA LEU A 8 32.90 -29.64 31.86
C LEU A 8 33.35 -28.96 30.57
N LEU A 9 32.56 -29.06 29.50
CA LEU A 9 32.70 -28.18 28.33
C LEU A 9 32.07 -26.81 28.65
N PRO A 10 32.77 -25.68 28.47
CA PRO A 10 32.16 -24.37 28.56
C PRO A 10 31.25 -24.14 27.35
N LEU A 11 29.97 -23.88 27.63
CA LEU A 11 28.96 -23.45 26.67
C LEU A 11 29.31 -22.03 26.20
N ILE A 12 29.95 -21.89 25.05
CA ILE A 12 30.27 -20.57 24.45
C ILE A 12 28.97 -20.02 23.83
N TYR A 13 28.29 -19.14 24.55
CA TYR A 13 27.19 -18.34 24.02
C TYR A 13 27.74 -17.32 23.03
N ARG A 14 27.61 -17.57 21.72
CA ARG A 14 27.88 -16.56 20.70
C ARG A 14 26.77 -15.52 20.74
N VAL A 15 27.04 -14.39 21.40
CA VAL A 15 26.23 -13.17 21.25
C VAL A 15 26.48 -12.66 19.84
N ILE A 16 25.51 -12.85 18.94
CA ILE A 16 25.51 -12.23 17.61
C ILE A 16 25.10 -10.77 17.83
N PHE A 17 26.09 -9.88 17.90
CA PHE A 17 25.85 -8.45 17.77
C PHE A 17 25.51 -8.15 16.31
N SER A 18 24.22 -8.02 16.02
CA SER A 18 23.75 -7.40 14.79
C SER A 18 24.12 -5.92 14.87
N ALA A 19 25.18 -5.51 14.17
CA ALA A 19 25.48 -4.09 14.00
C ALA A 19 24.29 -3.46 13.26
N ALA A 20 23.50 -2.66 13.99
CA ALA A 20 22.45 -1.86 13.38
C ALA A 20 23.14 -0.71 12.63
N TYR A 21 23.22 -0.83 11.32
CA TYR A 21 23.70 0.25 10.46
C TYR A 21 22.64 1.36 10.43
N ALA A 22 23.02 2.57 10.83
CA ALA A 22 22.17 3.74 10.68
C ALA A 22 22.28 4.23 9.23
N SER A 23 21.21 4.04 8.46
CA SER A 23 21.08 4.56 7.11
C SER A 23 20.00 5.63 7.07
N GLU A 24 20.30 6.79 6.49
CA GLU A 24 19.35 7.90 6.35
C GLU A 24 19.18 8.29 4.89
N VAL A 25 17.94 8.56 4.50
CA VAL A 25 17.58 9.08 3.17
C VAL A 25 17.01 10.47 3.36
N TYR A 26 17.57 11.47 2.69
CA TYR A 26 17.17 12.86 2.85
C TYR A 26 17.30 13.65 1.54
N THR A 27 16.71 14.86 1.52
CA THR A 27 16.80 15.82 0.41
C THR A 27 17.37 17.14 0.89
N THR A 28 17.98 17.91 -0.01
CA THR A 28 18.37 19.30 0.25
C THR A 28 17.29 20.26 -0.27
N LYS A 29 17.03 21.36 0.44
CA LYS A 29 16.03 22.36 0.04
C LYS A 29 16.30 22.89 -1.38
N GLY A 30 15.29 22.82 -2.25
CA GLY A 30 15.35 23.32 -3.63
C GLY A 30 16.14 22.43 -4.60
N GLY A 31 16.60 21.25 -4.17
CA GLY A 31 17.24 20.26 -5.04
C GLY A 31 16.21 19.27 -5.62
N ASN A 32 16.62 18.61 -6.71
CA ASN A 32 15.94 17.47 -7.34
C ASN A 32 16.54 16.12 -6.93
N SER A 33 17.57 16.11 -6.08
CA SER A 33 18.32 14.92 -5.71
C SER A 33 17.89 14.37 -4.34
N VAL A 34 18.00 13.06 -4.18
CA VAL A 34 17.95 12.37 -2.89
C VAL A 34 19.35 11.91 -2.52
N PHE A 35 19.67 11.96 -1.23
CA PHE A 35 20.95 11.56 -0.67
C PHE A 35 20.74 10.37 0.26
N LEU A 36 21.67 9.42 0.20
CA LEU A 36 21.77 8.28 1.09
C LEU A 36 23.03 8.44 1.94
N ASN A 37 22.87 8.54 3.26
CA ASN A 37 23.98 8.43 4.22
C ASN A 37 24.02 7.01 4.77
N VAL A 38 25.13 6.31 4.53
CA VAL A 38 25.39 4.96 5.06
C VAL A 38 26.85 4.92 5.50
N ASP A 39 27.09 4.53 6.74
CA ASP A 39 28.44 4.35 7.30
C ASP A 39 29.35 5.59 7.15
N GLY A 40 28.76 6.78 7.23
CA GLY A 40 29.47 8.05 7.06
C GLY A 40 29.81 8.40 5.61
N SER A 41 29.39 7.59 4.65
CA SER A 41 29.48 7.87 3.21
C SER A 41 28.16 8.42 2.70
N THR A 42 28.22 9.47 1.88
CA THR A 42 27.04 10.06 1.23
C THR A 42 27.03 9.72 -0.25
N ILE A 43 25.92 9.13 -0.71
CA ILE A 43 25.67 8.81 -2.12
C ILE A 43 24.52 9.69 -2.62
N LYS A 44 24.70 10.32 -3.77
CA LYS A 44 23.72 11.20 -4.39
C LYS A 44 22.98 10.45 -5.51
N PHE A 45 21.66 10.61 -5.55
CA PHE A 45 20.77 10.15 -6.61
C PHE A 45 20.10 11.37 -7.23
N ASP A 46 20.43 11.67 -8.48
CA ASP A 46 19.92 12.84 -9.18
C ASP A 46 18.52 12.61 -9.77
N ASP A 47 17.77 13.70 -9.93
CA ASP A 47 16.45 13.73 -10.58
C ASP A 47 15.38 12.81 -9.97
N ILE A 48 15.44 12.61 -8.65
CA ILE A 48 14.50 11.77 -7.89
C ILE A 48 13.29 12.55 -7.37
N VAL A 49 13.49 13.79 -6.90
CA VAL A 49 12.43 14.64 -6.32
C VAL A 49 12.30 15.96 -7.11
N GLY A 50 11.34 16.79 -6.72
CA GLY A 50 11.00 18.02 -7.44
C GLY A 50 10.17 17.77 -8.69
N MET A 51 10.06 18.78 -9.54
CA MET A 51 9.26 18.72 -10.76
C MET A 51 9.94 17.85 -11.84
N ASN A 52 9.17 16.96 -12.46
CA ASN A 52 9.54 16.24 -13.68
C ASN A 52 8.37 16.27 -14.66
N GLY A 53 8.48 17.08 -15.70
CA GLY A 53 7.34 17.41 -16.55
C GLY A 53 6.20 18.00 -15.72
N ASN A 54 5.04 17.32 -15.72
CA ASN A 54 3.85 17.70 -14.95
C ASN A 54 3.73 16.96 -13.61
N SER A 55 4.69 16.09 -13.27
CA SER A 55 4.72 15.34 -12.02
C SER A 55 5.46 16.12 -10.93
N TYR A 56 4.82 16.27 -9.77
CA TYR A 56 5.46 16.76 -8.55
C TYR A 56 5.87 15.59 -7.66
N ARG A 57 7.13 15.59 -7.23
CA ARG A 57 7.75 14.47 -6.51
C ARG A 57 8.39 14.95 -5.22
N GLU A 58 8.13 14.25 -4.13
CA GLU A 58 8.57 14.67 -2.81
C GLU A 58 8.99 13.47 -1.95
N LEU A 59 10.07 13.64 -1.18
CA LEU A 59 10.45 12.68 -0.17
C LEU A 59 9.48 12.78 1.01
N THR A 60 8.84 11.66 1.36
CA THR A 60 7.88 11.52 2.44
C THR A 60 8.18 10.28 3.27
N THR A 61 7.28 9.89 4.16
CA THR A 61 7.41 8.64 4.92
C THR A 61 6.12 7.84 4.94
N ILE A 62 6.27 6.51 4.89
CA ILE A 62 5.21 5.54 5.15
C ILE A 62 5.67 4.65 6.30
N ASN A 63 4.93 4.60 7.40
CA ASN A 63 5.32 3.86 8.62
C ASN A 63 6.74 4.24 9.09
N ASN A 64 7.06 5.55 9.06
CA ASN A 64 8.38 6.12 9.39
C ASN A 64 9.54 5.62 8.51
N LYS A 65 9.25 4.99 7.37
CA LYS A 65 10.27 4.58 6.39
C LYS A 65 10.31 5.58 5.24
N PRO A 66 11.50 5.89 4.71
CA PRO A 66 11.62 6.83 3.59
C PRO A 66 10.79 6.34 2.41
N SER A 67 10.07 7.25 1.77
CA SER A 67 9.22 6.96 0.62
C SER A 67 9.22 8.17 -0.32
N ILE A 68 8.86 7.98 -1.58
CA ILE A 68 8.66 9.09 -2.51
C ILE A 68 7.18 9.16 -2.85
N TYR A 69 6.58 10.32 -2.64
CA TYR A 69 5.31 10.66 -3.25
C TYR A 69 5.56 11.19 -4.66
N ALA A 70 4.79 10.76 -5.65
CA ALA A 70 4.73 11.39 -6.96
C ALA A 70 3.26 11.57 -7.36
N GLY A 71 2.91 12.80 -7.71
CA GLY A 71 1.54 13.20 -8.06
C GLY A 71 1.48 13.94 -9.38
N ASN A 72 0.58 13.49 -10.25
CA ASN A 72 0.16 14.18 -11.47
C ASN A 72 -1.36 13.98 -11.69
N ASP A 73 -1.75 13.25 -12.73
CA ASP A 73 -3.09 12.72 -12.98
C ASP A 73 -3.55 11.71 -11.92
N PHE A 74 -2.60 11.09 -11.21
CA PHE A 74 -2.87 10.20 -10.08
C PHE A 74 -1.77 10.27 -9.02
N ASN A 75 -2.05 9.69 -7.85
CA ASN A 75 -1.13 9.70 -6.71
C ASN A 75 -0.41 8.36 -6.63
N THR A 76 0.91 8.40 -6.49
CA THR A 76 1.74 7.22 -6.25
C THR A 76 2.68 7.41 -5.08
N TYR A 77 2.96 6.32 -4.37
CA TYR A 77 3.94 6.28 -3.29
C TYR A 77 4.89 5.10 -3.48
N TYR A 78 6.19 5.37 -3.41
CA TYR A 78 7.25 4.39 -3.58
C TYR A 78 7.98 4.23 -2.26
N THR A 79 7.87 3.08 -1.60
CA THR A 79 8.62 2.84 -0.36
C THR A 79 10.08 2.55 -0.68
N LEU A 80 10.98 3.18 0.06
CA LEU A 80 12.42 3.08 -0.16
C LEU A 80 13.06 2.20 0.91
N LYS A 81 13.96 1.30 0.48
CA LYS A 81 14.84 0.54 1.36
C LYS A 81 16.30 0.92 1.06
N PRO A 82 16.99 1.56 2.00
CA PRO A 82 18.43 1.75 1.92
C PRO A 82 19.18 0.43 1.80
N ARG A 83 20.23 0.42 0.98
CA ARG A 83 21.26 -0.62 0.88
C ARG A 83 22.63 0.06 0.91
N LYS A 84 23.70 -0.73 1.05
CA LYS A 84 25.07 -0.20 1.23
C LYS A 84 25.43 0.90 0.22
N ASN A 85 25.11 0.68 -1.06
CA ASN A 85 25.48 1.58 -2.16
C ASN A 85 24.29 1.98 -3.06
N SER A 86 23.06 1.72 -2.65
CA SER A 86 21.88 1.96 -3.48
C SER A 86 20.65 2.18 -2.61
N ILE A 87 19.61 2.74 -3.22
CA ILE A 87 18.26 2.72 -2.67
C ILE A 87 17.45 1.78 -3.58
N ILE A 88 16.67 0.88 -2.98
CA ILE A 88 15.71 0.07 -3.73
C ILE A 88 14.29 0.54 -3.43
N ILE A 89 13.43 0.49 -4.43
CA ILE A 89 11.99 0.63 -4.31
C ILE A 89 11.44 -0.76 -3.96
N ASP A 90 10.71 -0.84 -2.85
CA ASP A 90 10.15 -2.10 -2.36
C ASP A 90 8.67 -2.26 -2.72
N CYS A 91 7.89 -1.21 -2.48
CA CYS A 91 6.48 -1.18 -2.81
C CYS A 91 6.13 0.06 -3.61
N LEU A 92 5.20 -0.10 -4.55
CA LEU A 92 4.46 0.96 -5.19
C LEU A 92 3.02 0.91 -4.67
N TYR A 93 2.51 2.03 -4.18
CA TYR A 93 1.09 2.24 -3.92
C TYR A 93 0.56 3.23 -4.96
N ALA A 94 -0.60 2.97 -5.56
CA ALA A 94 -1.22 3.86 -6.52
C ALA A 94 -2.69 4.09 -6.18
N GLU A 95 -3.08 5.37 -6.21
CA GLU A 95 -4.45 5.83 -6.08
C GLU A 95 -4.81 6.63 -7.33
N LEU A 96 -5.71 6.06 -8.15
CA LEU A 96 -6.15 6.63 -9.42
C LEU A 96 -7.65 6.38 -9.63
N ARG A 97 -8.26 7.16 -10.53
CA ARG A 97 -9.64 6.89 -10.97
C ARG A 97 -9.63 6.21 -12.34
N ASN A 98 -10.60 5.33 -12.53
CA ASN A 98 -10.79 4.68 -13.81
C ASN A 98 -11.24 5.65 -14.89
N HIS A 99 -10.58 5.62 -16.03
CA HIS A 99 -10.88 6.54 -17.12
C HIS A 99 -12.25 6.30 -17.75
N ASP A 100 -12.72 5.04 -17.76
CA ASP A 100 -13.99 4.69 -18.40
C ASP A 100 -15.19 4.92 -17.47
N ASN A 101 -15.05 4.57 -16.19
CA ASN A 101 -16.18 4.55 -15.26
C ASN A 101 -15.97 5.33 -13.95
N GLY A 102 -14.86 6.06 -13.82
CA GLY A 102 -14.60 6.98 -12.70
C GLY A 102 -14.43 6.32 -11.32
N LEU A 103 -14.49 4.99 -11.22
CA LEU A 103 -14.34 4.28 -9.94
C LEU A 103 -12.91 4.46 -9.40
N LEU A 104 -12.79 4.62 -8.09
CA LEU A 104 -11.48 4.69 -7.44
C LEU A 104 -10.79 3.33 -7.48
N ILE A 105 -9.50 3.34 -7.82
CA ILE A 105 -8.58 2.22 -7.80
C ILE A 105 -7.50 2.56 -6.78
N THR A 106 -7.35 1.71 -5.78
CA THR A 106 -6.34 1.81 -4.73
C THR A 106 -5.66 0.46 -4.60
N ASN A 107 -4.55 0.29 -5.32
CA ASN A 107 -3.80 -0.96 -5.38
C ASN A 107 -2.34 -0.70 -5.05
N ALA A 108 -1.65 -1.72 -4.58
CA ALA A 108 -0.23 -1.68 -4.32
C ALA A 108 0.45 -2.97 -4.79
N VAL A 109 1.72 -2.86 -5.16
CA VAL A 109 2.58 -4.02 -5.45
C VAL A 109 3.85 -3.90 -4.62
N CYS A 110 4.17 -4.95 -3.88
CA CYS A 110 5.34 -5.04 -3.01
C CYS A 110 6.33 -6.09 -3.52
N GLY A 111 7.54 -6.09 -2.95
CA GLY A 111 8.60 -7.01 -3.36
C GLY A 111 9.24 -6.64 -4.70
N LEU A 112 9.10 -5.38 -5.15
CA LEU A 112 9.62 -4.91 -6.44
C LEU A 112 11.15 -5.07 -6.55
N ASN A 113 11.88 -4.76 -5.47
CA ASN A 113 13.34 -4.81 -5.41
C ASN A 113 14.04 -4.04 -6.56
N THR A 114 13.42 -2.99 -7.07
CA THR A 114 13.94 -2.19 -8.19
C THR A 114 14.92 -1.15 -7.69
N ILE A 115 16.07 -0.99 -8.35
CA ILE A 115 17.03 0.06 -8.00
C ILE A 115 16.44 1.43 -8.37
N LEU A 116 16.44 2.35 -7.41
CA LEU A 116 16.01 3.73 -7.60
C LEU A 116 16.89 4.42 -8.66
N ASN A 117 16.26 5.02 -9.65
CA ASN A 117 16.88 5.82 -10.70
C ASN A 117 15.91 6.94 -11.12
N SER A 118 16.33 7.85 -12.00
CA SER A 118 15.54 9.03 -12.41
C SER A 118 14.20 8.71 -13.08
N ASN A 119 14.04 7.49 -13.63
CA ASN A 119 12.87 7.06 -14.39
C ASN A 119 11.97 6.11 -13.57
N TYR A 120 12.07 6.13 -12.24
CA TYR A 120 11.35 5.20 -11.38
C TYR A 120 9.82 5.28 -11.51
N GLU A 121 9.29 6.42 -11.96
CA GLU A 121 7.85 6.63 -12.15
C GLU A 121 7.26 5.69 -13.22
N ASP A 122 8.07 5.26 -14.18
CA ASP A 122 7.67 4.35 -15.27
C ASP A 122 7.21 2.98 -14.75
N ILE A 123 7.66 2.60 -13.54
CA ILE A 123 7.24 1.37 -12.85
C ILE A 123 5.71 1.37 -12.66
N SER A 124 5.10 2.53 -12.39
CA SER A 124 3.67 2.62 -12.14
C SER A 124 2.81 2.20 -13.33
N TYR A 125 3.18 2.63 -14.54
CA TYR A 125 2.45 2.33 -15.78
C TYR A 125 2.37 0.82 -16.07
N THR A 126 3.39 0.05 -15.66
CA THR A 126 3.39 -1.42 -15.79
C THR A 126 2.19 -2.06 -15.09
N TYR A 127 1.67 -1.43 -14.04
CA TYR A 127 0.62 -1.99 -13.18
C TYR A 127 -0.72 -1.30 -13.32
N THR A 128 -0.72 0.03 -13.46
CA THR A 128 -1.95 0.81 -13.54
C THR A 128 -2.79 0.43 -14.75
N ASP A 129 -2.19 0.13 -15.90
CA ASP A 129 -2.92 -0.23 -17.11
C ASP A 129 -3.78 -1.48 -16.92
N LYS A 130 -3.22 -2.49 -16.24
CA LYS A 130 -3.95 -3.72 -15.89
C LYS A 130 -5.10 -3.42 -14.94
N TRP A 131 -4.85 -2.64 -13.89
CA TRP A 131 -5.88 -2.28 -12.92
C TRP A 131 -7.00 -1.45 -13.56
N GLN A 132 -6.67 -0.57 -14.51
CA GLN A 132 -7.65 0.16 -15.31
C GLN A 132 -8.53 -0.79 -16.12
N ALA A 133 -7.92 -1.73 -16.85
CA ALA A 133 -8.65 -2.68 -17.69
C ALA A 133 -9.54 -3.64 -16.87
N GLU A 134 -9.15 -3.98 -15.64
CA GLU A 134 -9.98 -4.78 -14.74
C GLU A 134 -11.15 -3.97 -14.19
N ARG A 135 -10.89 -2.73 -13.74
CA ARG A 135 -11.92 -1.89 -13.12
C ARG A 135 -12.97 -1.40 -14.13
N SER A 136 -12.60 -1.20 -15.39
CA SER A 136 -13.54 -0.74 -16.44
C SER A 136 -14.70 -1.72 -16.69
N LYS A 137 -14.53 -3.00 -16.33
CA LYS A 137 -15.57 -4.04 -16.45
C LYS A 137 -16.74 -3.86 -15.47
N VAL A 138 -16.58 -3.03 -14.43
CA VAL A 138 -17.64 -2.76 -13.46
C VAL A 138 -18.68 -1.80 -14.05
N LYS A 139 -19.94 -2.24 -14.00
CA LYS A 139 -21.12 -1.52 -14.48
C LYS A 139 -21.57 -0.45 -13.48
N THR A 140 -21.62 0.82 -13.92
CA THR A 140 -21.90 1.99 -13.06
C THR A 140 -23.25 2.67 -13.37
N GLU A 141 -24.11 2.04 -14.19
CA GLU A 141 -25.40 2.58 -14.61
C GLU A 141 -26.34 2.85 -13.43
N SER A 142 -26.23 2.07 -12.35
CA SER A 142 -26.99 2.30 -11.10
C SER A 142 -26.68 3.67 -10.50
N LEU A 143 -25.41 4.09 -10.49
CA LEU A 143 -25.00 5.40 -10.03
C LEU A 143 -25.36 6.49 -11.05
N ALA A 144 -25.01 6.28 -12.31
CA ALA A 144 -25.07 7.30 -13.35
C ALA A 144 -26.51 7.70 -13.74
N HIS A 145 -27.43 6.74 -13.79
CA HIS A 145 -28.79 6.98 -14.30
C HIS A 145 -29.87 6.90 -13.23
N LYS A 146 -29.65 6.10 -12.19
CA LYS A 146 -30.68 5.84 -11.17
C LYS A 146 -30.38 6.48 -9.82
N ASN A 147 -29.15 6.99 -9.63
CA ASN A 147 -28.66 7.50 -8.36
C ASN A 147 -28.80 6.47 -7.22
N GLU A 148 -28.63 5.20 -7.57
CA GLU A 148 -28.71 4.05 -6.68
C GLU A 148 -27.32 3.65 -6.18
N THR A 149 -27.30 2.80 -5.14
CA THR A 149 -26.06 2.28 -4.58
C THR A 149 -25.36 1.36 -5.58
N LEU A 150 -24.03 1.43 -5.63
CA LEU A 150 -23.17 0.47 -6.31
C LEU A 150 -22.30 -0.23 -5.28
N ASP A 151 -22.35 -1.55 -5.28
CA ASP A 151 -21.54 -2.45 -4.47
C ASP A 151 -20.87 -3.45 -5.42
N PHE A 152 -19.56 -3.61 -5.30
CA PHE A 152 -18.79 -4.50 -6.14
C PHE A 152 -17.57 -5.04 -5.39
N VAL A 153 -17.21 -6.27 -5.72
CA VAL A 153 -15.97 -6.91 -5.27
C VAL A 153 -14.79 -6.20 -5.93
N VAL A 154 -13.82 -5.78 -5.12
CA VAL A 154 -12.56 -5.19 -5.58
C VAL A 154 -11.44 -6.21 -5.65
N ALA A 155 -11.45 -7.22 -4.79
CA ALA A 155 -10.46 -8.26 -4.71
C ALA A 155 -11.00 -9.46 -3.93
N ASN A 156 -10.39 -10.61 -4.16
CA ASN A 156 -10.55 -11.79 -3.31
C ASN A 156 -9.18 -12.13 -2.70
N ILE A 157 -9.08 -12.05 -1.37
CA ILE A 157 -7.88 -12.45 -0.63
C ILE A 157 -8.20 -13.82 -0.01
N GLU A 158 -7.75 -14.89 -0.67
CA GLU A 158 -8.24 -16.25 -0.42
C GLU A 158 -9.77 -16.34 -0.55
N ASP A 159 -10.48 -16.70 0.53
CA ASP A 159 -11.93 -16.82 0.62
C ASP A 159 -12.63 -15.56 1.17
N ILE A 160 -11.91 -14.42 1.21
CA ILE A 160 -12.40 -13.14 1.72
C ILE A 160 -12.65 -12.18 0.56
N GLU A 161 -13.91 -11.77 0.40
CA GLU A 161 -14.28 -10.74 -0.58
C GLU A 161 -14.01 -9.36 0.02
N VAL A 162 -13.26 -8.53 -0.67
CA VAL A 162 -13.13 -7.10 -0.35
C VAL A 162 -14.09 -6.35 -1.25
N HIS A 163 -14.92 -5.50 -0.67
CA HIS A 163 -15.94 -4.74 -1.39
C HIS A 163 -15.71 -3.24 -1.26
N ASN A 164 -15.97 -2.54 -2.34
CA ASN A 164 -16.16 -1.09 -2.32
C ASN A 164 -17.62 -0.78 -2.60
N PHE A 165 -18.15 0.20 -1.88
CA PHE A 165 -19.50 0.67 -2.12
C PHE A 165 -19.59 2.19 -2.20
N TYR A 166 -20.38 2.65 -3.18
CA TYR A 166 -20.79 4.03 -3.35
C TYR A 166 -22.29 4.13 -3.09
N LYS A 167 -22.69 5.04 -2.21
CA LYS A 167 -24.09 5.19 -1.83
C LYS A 167 -24.93 5.75 -2.99
N ASN A 168 -24.37 6.70 -3.72
CA ASN A 168 -25.03 7.52 -4.74
C ASN A 168 -24.00 8.24 -5.64
N ILE A 169 -24.48 8.99 -6.63
CA ILE A 169 -23.63 9.72 -7.59
C ILE A 169 -22.69 10.74 -6.93
N GLU A 170 -23.09 11.34 -5.81
CA GLU A 170 -22.29 12.34 -5.09
C GLU A 170 -21.06 11.68 -4.46
N THR A 171 -21.24 10.56 -3.76
CA THR A 171 -20.12 9.80 -3.18
C THR A 171 -19.19 9.24 -4.25
N TRP A 172 -19.73 8.87 -5.42
CA TRP A 172 -18.92 8.40 -6.53
C TRP A 172 -18.01 9.48 -7.11
N LYS A 173 -18.52 10.71 -7.28
CA LYS A 173 -17.76 11.84 -7.83
C LYS A 173 -16.74 12.41 -6.85
N ASN A 174 -17.09 12.51 -5.57
CA ASN A 174 -16.40 13.40 -4.64
C ASN A 174 -15.74 12.69 -3.46
N SER A 175 -15.81 11.36 -3.36
CA SER A 175 -15.38 10.67 -2.14
C SER A 175 -14.66 9.34 -2.42
N ILE A 176 -13.92 8.90 -1.41
CA ILE A 176 -13.40 7.55 -1.27
C ILE A 176 -14.61 6.63 -1.03
N PRO A 177 -14.73 5.48 -1.73
CA PRO A 177 -15.78 4.51 -1.45
C PRO A 177 -15.62 4.01 -0.01
N ARG A 178 -16.73 3.58 0.58
CA ARG A 178 -16.62 2.83 1.83
C ARG A 178 -16.19 1.40 1.50
N THR A 179 -15.21 0.91 2.24
CA THR A 179 -14.71 -0.46 2.09
C THR A 179 -15.27 -1.35 3.20
N TYR A 180 -15.64 -2.56 2.85
CA TYR A 180 -15.93 -3.61 3.82
C TYR A 180 -15.38 -4.95 3.32
N ILE A 181 -15.16 -5.88 4.24
CA ILE A 181 -14.76 -7.25 3.92
C ILE A 181 -15.89 -8.20 4.24
N LYS A 182 -15.95 -9.31 3.52
CA LYS A 182 -16.91 -10.38 3.71
C LYS A 182 -16.20 -11.73 3.71
N HIS A 183 -16.45 -12.50 4.77
CA HIS A 183 -15.99 -13.89 4.90
C HIS A 183 -17.21 -14.73 5.27
N GLN A 184 -17.61 -15.63 4.37
CA GLN A 184 -18.84 -16.41 4.51
C GLN A 184 -20.08 -15.49 4.66
N SER A 185 -20.84 -15.62 5.75
CA SER A 185 -21.99 -14.77 6.07
C SER A 185 -21.65 -13.59 7.00
N LYS A 186 -20.36 -13.39 7.30
CA LYS A 186 -19.88 -12.35 8.21
C LYS A 186 -19.16 -11.25 7.46
N CYS A 187 -19.24 -10.03 7.97
CA CYS A 187 -18.60 -8.88 7.37
C CYS A 187 -17.99 -7.95 8.42
N HIS A 188 -17.08 -7.09 7.99
CA HIS A 188 -16.54 -6.00 8.79
C HIS A 188 -16.38 -4.74 7.94
N VAL A 189 -16.86 -3.61 8.44
CA VAL A 189 -16.76 -2.32 7.74
C VAL A 189 -15.47 -1.62 8.16
N ILE A 190 -14.63 -1.27 7.20
CA ILE A 190 -13.31 -0.63 7.42
C ILE A 190 -13.43 0.91 7.51
N ASP A 191 -14.66 1.43 7.41
CA ASP A 191 -15.04 2.84 7.30
C ASP A 191 -14.46 3.53 6.05
N SER A 192 -14.66 4.85 5.91
CA SER A 192 -14.19 5.69 4.79
C SER A 192 -12.67 5.97 4.84
N LYS A 193 -11.86 4.93 5.04
CA LYS A 193 -10.40 5.00 4.96
C LYS A 193 -9.93 4.48 3.62
N THR A 194 -8.87 5.07 3.07
CA THR A 194 -8.21 4.51 1.87
C THR A 194 -7.64 3.14 2.20
N THR A 195 -8.02 2.14 1.41
CA THR A 195 -7.55 0.77 1.52
C THR A 195 -6.86 0.36 0.23
N PHE A 196 -5.65 -0.18 0.33
CA PHE A 196 -4.91 -0.70 -0.81
C PHE A 196 -5.01 -2.21 -0.86
N VAL A 197 -5.47 -2.75 -1.97
CA VAL A 197 -5.30 -4.17 -2.28
C VAL A 197 -3.84 -4.38 -2.68
N VAL A 198 -3.11 -5.19 -1.91
CA VAL A 198 -1.68 -5.39 -2.10
C VAL A 198 -1.41 -6.72 -2.79
N TYR A 199 -0.62 -6.65 -3.85
CA TYR A 199 -0.08 -7.78 -4.59
C TYR A 199 1.41 -7.95 -4.29
N GLU A 200 1.93 -9.16 -4.43
CA GLU A 200 3.36 -9.39 -4.50
C GLU A 200 3.80 -9.34 -5.97
N HIS A 201 4.97 -8.77 -6.24
CA HIS A 201 5.49 -8.58 -7.60
C HIS A 201 5.55 -9.90 -8.40
N GLU A 202 5.93 -10.99 -7.73
CA GLU A 202 6.04 -12.33 -8.33
C GLU A 202 4.66 -12.96 -8.64
N GLU A 203 3.57 -12.43 -8.07
CA GLU A 203 2.22 -13.00 -8.14
C GLU A 203 1.16 -11.90 -8.30
N ILE A 204 1.29 -11.10 -9.36
CA ILE A 204 0.46 -9.91 -9.57
C ILE A 204 -1.03 -10.18 -9.84
N ASP A 205 -1.41 -11.43 -10.06
CA ASP A 205 -2.81 -11.84 -10.24
C ASP A 205 -3.49 -12.25 -8.93
N ILE A 206 -2.72 -12.35 -7.83
CA ILE A 206 -3.20 -12.91 -6.55
C ILE A 206 -3.07 -11.83 -5.47
N PRO A 207 -4.19 -11.19 -5.06
CA PRO A 207 -4.20 -10.30 -3.91
C PRO A 207 -3.72 -11.03 -2.64
N ARG A 208 -2.77 -10.43 -1.91
CA ARG A 208 -2.17 -11.04 -0.70
C ARG A 208 -2.57 -10.34 0.59
N TYR A 209 -2.65 -9.01 0.56
CA TYR A 209 -2.93 -8.22 1.76
C TYR A 209 -3.92 -7.10 1.49
N LEU A 210 -4.46 -6.57 2.59
CA LEU A 210 -5.15 -5.28 2.60
C LEU A 210 -4.37 -4.31 3.49
N ASP A 211 -3.90 -3.22 2.90
CA ASP A 211 -3.18 -2.16 3.58
C ASP A 211 -4.16 -0.99 3.85
N ILE A 212 -4.43 -0.69 5.12
CA ILE A 212 -5.39 0.35 5.52
C ILE A 212 -4.63 1.59 6.01
N ILE A 213 -4.86 2.75 5.38
CA ILE A 213 -4.32 4.02 5.89
C ILE A 213 -4.95 4.33 7.26
N LYS A 214 -4.11 4.51 8.28
CA LYS A 214 -4.51 4.93 9.63
C LYS A 214 -4.35 6.43 9.85
N THR A 215 -3.28 7.01 9.32
CA THR A 215 -3.04 8.46 9.27
C THR A 215 -2.52 8.83 7.88
N ALA A 216 -2.90 10.00 7.36
CA ALA A 216 -2.48 10.44 6.03
C ALA A 216 -1.14 11.20 6.04
N ASP A 217 -0.84 11.94 7.12
CA ASP A 217 0.39 12.73 7.24
C ASP A 217 0.87 12.77 8.72
N PRO A 218 2.03 12.15 9.06
CA PRO A 218 2.76 11.21 8.21
C PRO A 218 1.92 9.99 7.89
N MET A 219 2.12 9.39 6.71
CA MET A 219 1.32 8.24 6.30
C MET A 219 1.66 7.02 7.16
N THR A 220 0.64 6.43 7.78
CA THR A 220 0.77 5.12 8.45
C THR A 220 -0.23 4.14 7.92
N ILE A 221 0.20 2.89 7.79
CA ILE A 221 -0.54 1.79 7.17
C ILE A 221 -0.53 0.59 8.11
N GLU A 222 -1.71 0.03 8.35
CA GLU A 222 -1.85 -1.30 8.94
C GLU A 222 -2.01 -2.33 7.83
N ARG A 223 -1.13 -3.32 7.80
CA ARG A 223 -1.23 -4.45 6.88
C ARG A 223 -2.02 -5.59 7.53
N LEU A 224 -3.04 -6.06 6.83
CA LEU A 224 -3.84 -7.21 7.23
C LEU A 224 -3.67 -8.34 6.22
N ASP A 225 -3.27 -9.51 6.72
CA ASP A 225 -3.26 -10.75 5.97
C ASP A 225 -4.61 -11.47 6.04
N SER A 226 -4.75 -12.56 5.30
CA SER A 226 -5.99 -13.36 5.29
C SER A 226 -6.42 -13.82 6.68
N LYS A 227 -5.47 -14.16 7.56
CA LYS A 227 -5.76 -14.57 8.94
C LYS A 227 -6.35 -13.43 9.76
N ALA A 228 -5.75 -12.25 9.72
CA ALA A 228 -6.23 -11.06 10.42
C ALA A 228 -7.60 -10.62 9.88
N LEU A 229 -7.79 -10.65 8.57
CA LEU A 229 -9.06 -10.31 7.92
C LEU A 229 -10.20 -11.28 8.33
N LYS A 230 -9.93 -12.59 8.41
CA LYS A 230 -10.92 -13.58 8.92
C LYS A 230 -11.29 -13.33 10.37
N GLN A 231 -10.35 -12.89 11.19
CA GLN A 231 -10.61 -12.54 12.59
C GLN A 231 -11.46 -11.28 12.72
N LEU A 232 -11.31 -10.32 11.80
CA LEU A 232 -12.10 -9.09 11.77
C LEU A 232 -13.54 -9.31 11.31
N ALA A 233 -13.79 -10.26 10.41
CA ALA A 233 -15.14 -10.56 9.92
C ALA A 233 -15.98 -11.27 10.99
N ASP A 234 -16.48 -10.50 11.96
CA ASP A 234 -17.18 -11.00 13.15
C ASP A 234 -18.69 -10.71 13.15
N ASP A 235 -19.15 -9.68 12.42
CA ASP A 235 -20.53 -9.21 12.39
C ASP A 235 -21.38 -9.80 11.25
N VAL A 236 -22.71 -9.76 11.39
CA VAL A 236 -23.65 -10.10 10.30
C VAL A 236 -23.53 -9.05 9.20
N CYS A 237 -23.42 -9.52 7.95
CA CYS A 237 -23.26 -8.61 6.81
C CYS A 237 -24.36 -7.53 6.75
N PRO A 238 -23.96 -6.25 6.62
CA PRO A 238 -24.94 -5.18 6.60
C PRO A 238 -25.81 -5.34 5.37
N SER A 239 -27.13 -5.23 5.56
CA SER A 239 -28.03 -5.12 4.42
C SER A 239 -27.67 -3.85 3.62
N PRO A 240 -27.94 -3.80 2.30
CA PRO A 240 -27.77 -2.59 1.51
C PRO A 240 -28.46 -1.36 2.13
N THR A 241 -29.49 -1.57 2.96
CA THR A 241 -30.21 -0.54 3.71
C THR A 241 -29.42 -0.02 4.91
N THR A 242 -28.69 -0.87 5.63
CA THR A 242 -27.91 -0.50 6.82
C THR A 242 -26.66 0.32 6.45
N LEU A 243 -26.07 0.04 5.29
CA LEU A 243 -24.97 0.84 4.71
C LEU A 243 -25.37 2.29 4.37
N ARG A 244 -26.68 2.57 4.21
CA ARG A 244 -27.19 3.92 3.94
C ARG A 244 -27.18 4.85 5.17
N GLN A 245 -27.13 4.31 6.39
CA GLN A 245 -27.48 5.05 7.61
C GLN A 245 -26.36 5.31 8.63
N SER A 246 -25.10 4.91 8.40
CA SER A 246 -24.04 5.28 9.36
C SER A 246 -23.80 6.80 9.39
N PRO A 247 -23.96 7.47 10.56
CA PRO A 247 -24.02 8.93 10.67
C PRO A 247 -22.63 9.55 10.66
N ARG A 248 -22.58 10.81 10.19
CA ARG A 248 -21.48 11.75 10.43
C ARG A 248 -21.15 11.72 11.94
N ARG A 249 -19.93 11.31 12.30
CA ARG A 249 -19.29 11.71 13.54
C ARG A 249 -18.12 12.61 13.19
#